data_AF-A0A0V1C464-F1
#
_entry.id   AF-A0A0V1C464-F1
#
_cell.length_a   1.000
_cell.length_b   1.000
_cell.length_c   1.000
_cell.angle_alpha   90.00
_cell.angle_beta   90.00
_cell.angle_gamma   90.00
#
_symmetry.space_group_name_H-M   'P 1'
#
loop_
_entity.id
_entity.type
_entity.pdbx_description
1 polymer ?
#
loop_
_entity_poly.entity_id
_entity_poly.type
_entity_poly.pdbx_seq_one_letter_code
_entity_poly.pdbx_strand_id
1 'polypeptide(L)' 'LPEGKSSHRLLPNAATDWSAAETIDDAQKPIHSTMDKYFSSQNKPNTNIVAYSNYPPHFKFELPMSPGK' A
#
# COMPACT_ATOMS: atom_id res chain seq x y z
N LEU A 1 16.37 -18.75 4.83
CA LEU A 1 17.29 -19.42 5.80
C LEU A 1 16.99 -20.91 5.76
N PRO A 2 18.02 -21.78 5.78
CA PRO A 2 17.80 -23.19 6.09
C PRO A 2 17.28 -23.27 7.54
N GLU A 3 16.39 -24.22 7.87
CA GLU A 3 15.68 -24.40 9.17
C GLU A 3 14.21 -23.91 9.25
N GLY A 4 13.45 -23.95 8.16
CA GLY A 4 12.07 -24.48 8.20
C GLY A 4 11.02 -23.99 9.23
N LYS A 5 11.03 -22.73 9.67
CA LYS A 5 9.91 -22.11 10.42
C LYS A 5 9.72 -20.63 10.00
N SER A 6 9.02 -20.39 8.89
CA SER A 6 8.66 -19.04 8.44
C SER A 6 7.37 -18.53 9.09
N SER A 7 7.33 -18.51 10.43
CA SER A 7 6.26 -17.84 11.16
C SER A 7 6.88 -16.87 12.16
N HIS A 8 6.84 -15.58 11.84
CA HIS A 8 7.24 -14.53 12.76
C HIS A 8 6.11 -14.32 13.77
N ARG A 9 6.24 -14.87 14.98
CA ARG A 9 5.32 -14.54 16.08
C ARG A 9 5.75 -13.19 16.63
N LEU A 10 4.96 -12.16 16.42
CA LEU A 10 5.19 -10.84 17.00
C LEU A 10 5.17 -10.99 18.53
N LEU A 11 6.31 -10.71 19.17
CA LEU A 11 6.39 -10.66 20.63
C LEU A 11 5.62 -9.41 21.12
N PRO A 12 5.04 -9.40 22.34
CA PRO A 12 4.25 -8.27 22.83
C PRO A 12 4.99 -6.91 22.80
N ASN A 13 6.31 -6.93 22.92
CA ASN A 13 7.21 -5.78 22.82
C ASN A 13 7.60 -5.40 21.37
N ALA A 14 7.40 -6.28 20.39
CA ALA A 14 7.54 -5.93 18.97
C ALA A 14 6.39 -5.04 18.47
N ALA A 15 5.26 -5.02 19.18
CA ALA A 15 4.15 -4.12 18.90
C ALA A 15 4.42 -2.68 19.39
N THR A 16 5.44 -2.44 20.23
CA THR A 16 5.84 -1.09 20.66
C THR A 16 6.44 -0.29 19.49
N ASP A 17 7.00 -0.96 18.50
CA ASP A 17 7.51 -0.32 17.27
C ASP A 17 6.39 0.06 16.28
N TRP A 18 5.15 -0.40 16.51
CA TRP A 18 4.02 -0.20 15.59
C TRP A 18 3.21 1.06 15.90
N SER A 19 3.56 1.80 16.97
CA SER A 19 2.77 2.92 17.46
C SER A 19 3.21 4.31 17.00
N ALA A 20 4.33 4.44 16.28
CA ALA A 20 4.72 5.73 15.73
C ALA A 20 4.01 5.95 14.40
N ALA A 21 3.05 6.91 14.38
CA ALA A 21 2.56 7.46 13.12
C ALA A 21 3.74 8.17 12.44
N GLU A 22 4.37 7.48 11.49
CA GLU A 22 5.45 8.05 10.69
C GLU A 22 4.91 8.66 9.40
N THR A 23 5.62 9.66 8.88
CA THR A 23 5.34 10.24 7.56
C THR A 23 5.65 9.22 6.48
N ILE A 24 4.61 8.66 5.85
CA ILE A 24 4.74 7.66 4.79
C ILE A 24 5.44 8.19 3.53
N ASP A 25 5.40 9.52 3.32
CA ASP A 25 5.93 10.22 2.15
C ASP A 25 7.43 10.52 2.23
N ASP A 26 8.10 10.14 3.32
CA ASP A 26 9.55 10.29 3.43
C ASP A 26 10.25 9.25 2.54
N ALA A 27 11.18 9.70 1.70
CA ALA A 27 11.92 8.90 0.74
C ALA A 27 12.67 7.70 1.36
N GLN A 28 13.02 7.76 2.65
CA GLN A 28 13.67 6.66 3.35
C GLN A 28 12.71 5.53 3.76
N LYS A 29 11.39 5.72 3.60
CA LYS A 29 10.41 4.73 4.05
C LYS A 29 10.35 3.54 3.09
N PRO A 30 10.03 2.33 3.61
CA PRO A 30 10.02 1.10 2.82
C PRO A 30 9.15 1.16 1.56
N ILE A 31 8.06 1.94 1.58
CA ILE A 31 7.15 2.11 0.44
C ILE A 31 7.86 2.70 -0.78
N HIS A 32 8.70 3.72 -0.59
CA HIS A 32 9.50 4.34 -1.65
C HIS A 32 10.49 3.33 -2.21
N SER A 33 11.28 2.68 -1.35
CA SER A 33 12.27 1.68 -1.80
C SER A 33 11.64 0.48 -2.54
N THR A 34 10.41 0.12 -2.19
CA THR A 34 9.68 -0.97 -2.84
C THR A 34 9.21 -0.55 -4.22
N MET A 35 8.57 0.62 -4.31
CA MET A 35 8.04 1.15 -5.56
C MET A 35 9.18 1.50 -6.55
N ASP A 36 10.29 2.06 -6.05
CA ASP A 36 11.46 2.41 -6.84
C ASP A 36 12.11 1.20 -7.50
N LYS A 37 12.13 0.01 -6.86
CA LYS A 37 12.61 -1.22 -7.54
C LYS A 37 11.80 -1.52 -8.79
N TYR A 38 10.49 -1.31 -8.73
CA TYR A 38 9.60 -1.52 -9.88
C TYR A 38 9.72 -0.39 -10.90
N PHE A 39 9.85 0.87 -10.47
CA PHE A 39 9.91 2.03 -11.37
C PHE A 39 11.29 2.28 -12.00
N SER A 40 12.39 2.04 -11.30
CA SER A 40 13.76 2.22 -11.81
C SER A 40 14.29 1.06 -12.66
N SER A 41 13.60 -0.09 -12.69
CA SER A 41 13.96 -1.21 -13.56
C SER A 41 14.02 -0.78 -15.04
N GLN A 42 15.16 -1.02 -15.71
CA GLN A 42 15.34 -0.66 -17.12
C GLN A 42 14.65 -1.62 -18.10
N ASN A 43 14.48 -2.89 -17.74
CA ASN A 43 13.83 -3.90 -18.59
C ASN A 43 12.50 -4.32 -17.97
N LYS A 44 11.39 -3.89 -18.59
CA LYS A 44 10.02 -4.10 -18.06
C LYS A 44 9.07 -4.84 -19.04
N PRO A 45 9.48 -5.91 -19.73
CA PRO A 45 8.52 -6.66 -20.52
C PRO A 45 7.46 -7.23 -19.59
N ASN A 46 6.19 -6.93 -19.89
CA ASN A 46 5.02 -7.48 -19.19
C ASN A 46 4.88 -7.09 -17.69
N THR A 47 5.56 -6.04 -17.22
CA THR A 47 5.40 -5.55 -15.84
C THR A 47 4.13 -4.70 -15.72
N ASN A 48 3.25 -5.04 -14.77
CA ASN A 48 2.02 -4.28 -14.49
C ASN A 48 1.87 -4.01 -12.98
N ILE A 49 1.27 -2.87 -12.63
CA ILE A 49 0.88 -2.52 -11.27
C ILE A 49 -0.63 -2.42 -11.23
N VAL A 50 -1.26 -3.19 -10.34
CA VAL A 50 -2.72 -3.15 -10.12
C VAL A 50 -2.94 -2.62 -8.71
N ALA A 51 -3.50 -1.41 -8.63
CA ALA A 51 -3.93 -0.83 -7.37
C ALA A 51 -5.43 -1.09 -7.18
N TYR A 52 -5.82 -1.54 -6.00
CA TYR A 52 -7.22 -1.75 -5.62
C TYR A 52 -7.51 -1.03 -4.31
N SER A 53 -8.76 -0.60 -4.15
CA SER A 53 -9.26 0.01 -2.93
C SER A 53 -10.67 -0.51 -2.67
N ASN A 54 -10.94 -0.89 -1.44
CA ASN A 54 -12.29 -1.24 -1.00
C ASN A 54 -13.12 0.01 -0.65
N TYR A 55 -12.52 1.20 -0.77
CA TYR A 55 -13.24 2.45 -0.61
C TYR A 55 -14.16 2.62 -1.82
N PRO A 56 -15.47 2.84 -1.61
CA PRO A 56 -16.41 2.99 -2.71
C PRO A 56 -15.97 4.16 -3.60
N PRO A 57 -16.13 4.04 -4.93
CA PRO A 57 -15.77 5.13 -5.82
C PRO A 57 -16.59 6.37 -5.44
N HIS A 58 -15.91 7.42 -4.97
CA HIS A 58 -16.52 8.75 -4.90
C HIS A 58 -16.75 9.20 -6.34
N PHE A 59 -17.99 9.08 -6.81
CA PHE A 59 -18.40 9.74 -8.04
C PHE A 59 -18.24 11.25 -7.83
N LYS A 60 -17.37 11.88 -8.62
CA LYS A 60 -17.13 13.34 -8.59
C LYS A 60 -18.30 14.16 -9.16
N PHE A 61 -19.37 13.50 -9.59
CA PHE A 61 -20.57 14.14 -10.11
C PHE A 61 -21.77 13.71 -9.27
N GLU A 62 -22.41 14.67 -8.62
CA GLU A 62 -23.77 14.49 -8.17
C GLU A 62 -24.64 14.33 -9.42
N LEU A 63 -25.31 13.19 -9.56
CA LEU A 63 -26.37 13.07 -10.56
C LEU A 63 -27.46 14.06 -10.15
N PRO A 64 -27.92 14.96 -11.05
CA PRO A 64 -29.03 15.82 -10.73
C PRO A 64 -30.21 14.93 -10.37
N MET A 65 -30.65 15.00 -9.12
CA MET A 65 -31.85 14.28 -8.70
C MET A 65 -32.99 14.77 -9.59
N SER A 66 -33.73 13.82 -10.18
CA SER A 66 -34.96 14.15 -10.89
C SER A 66 -35.82 15.01 -9.96
N PRO A 67 -36.31 16.18 -10.43
CA PRO A 67 -37.21 17.01 -9.62
C PRO A 67 -38.32 16.13 -9.06
N GLY A 68 -38.55 16.27 -7.76
CA GLY A 68 -39.39 15.37 -6.96
C GLY A 68 -40.68 14.95 -7.65
N LYS A 69 -40.99 13.66 -7.51
CA LYS A 69 -42.35 13.15 -7.71
C LYS A 69 -43.24 13.59 -6.56
#